data_AF-A0A8S0GNL2-F1
#
_entry.id   AF-A0A8S0GNL2-F1
#
_cell.length_a   1.000
_cell.length_b   1.000
_cell.length_c   1.000
_cell.angle_alpha   90.00
_cell.angle_beta   90.00
_cell.angle_gamma   90.00
#
_symmetry.space_group_name_H-M   'P 1'
#
loop_
_entity.id
_entity.type
_entity.pdbx_description
1 polymer ?
#
loop_
_entity_poly.entity_id
_entity_poly.type
_entity_poly.pdbx_seq_one_letter_code
_entity_poly.pdbx_strand_id
1 'polypeptide(L)'
;MAVIRDICDRVVVLEHGRIVEQGPVWEVFGNPQHEVSKTLLAPLQHGLPEELQNRLQSHPTSSDAALVLSLRFTGSSHEEPDLAALFGALGGRVRLLQGGVERIQGHALGQLLLAVQGSSLGAAQLRQRAGQWAQQVEVLGYVV
;
A
#
# COMPACT_ATOMS: atom_id res chain seq x y z
N MET A 1 7.02 17.68 3.74
CA MET A 1 5.65 17.40 4.23
C MET A 1 5.59 16.84 5.66
N ALA A 2 6.70 16.51 6.32
CA ALA A 2 6.71 16.03 7.71
C ALA A 2 5.97 16.97 8.68
N VAL A 3 6.20 18.28 8.58
CA VAL A 3 5.54 19.30 9.42
C VAL A 3 4.01 19.23 9.38
N ILE A 4 3.41 18.97 8.21
CA ILE A 4 1.95 18.86 8.06
C ILE A 4 1.44 17.61 8.78
N ARG A 5 2.16 16.49 8.62
CA ARG A 5 1.85 15.22 9.30
C ARG A 5 1.94 15.34 10.81
N ASP A 6 2.92 16.09 11.31
CA ASP A 6 3.26 16.11 12.72
C ASP A 6 2.43 17.10 13.55
N ILE A 7 1.98 18.20 12.94
CA ILE A 7 1.42 19.35 13.68
C ILE A 7 -0.03 19.68 13.26
N CYS A 8 -0.44 19.38 12.04
CA CYS A 8 -1.74 19.80 11.54
C CYS A 8 -2.84 18.76 11.81
N ASP A 9 -4.02 19.23 12.18
CA ASP A 9 -5.22 18.39 12.28
C ASP A 9 -5.90 18.19 10.91
N ARG A 10 -5.91 19.24 10.10
CA ARG A 10 -6.56 19.31 8.79
C ARG A 10 -5.64 19.93 7.75
N VAL A 11 -5.88 19.59 6.49
CA VAL A 11 -5.18 20.13 5.32
C VAL A 11 -6.19 20.59 4.26
N VAL A 12 -5.79 21.60 3.50
CA VAL A 12 -6.49 22.08 2.30
C VAL A 12 -5.49 22.08 1.15
N VAL A 13 -5.86 21.49 0.02
CA VAL A 13 -5.09 21.50 -1.21
C VAL A 13 -5.70 22.52 -2.15
N LEU A 14 -4.86 23.41 -2.67
CA LEU A 14 -5.24 24.46 -3.61
C LEU A 14 -4.64 24.19 -4.98
N GLU A 15 -5.44 24.38 -6.02
CA GLU A 15 -4.98 24.44 -7.41
C GLU A 15 -5.56 25.68 -8.07
N HIS A 16 -4.71 26.49 -8.71
CA HIS A 16 -5.12 27.73 -9.38
C HIS A 16 -6.02 28.65 -8.52
N GLY A 17 -5.70 28.77 -7.22
CA GLY A 17 -6.44 29.62 -6.28
C GLY A 17 -7.81 29.06 -5.84
N ARG A 18 -8.11 27.80 -6.14
CA ARG A 18 -9.36 27.13 -5.73
C ARG A 18 -9.06 25.96 -4.81
N ILE A 19 -9.94 25.74 -3.84
CA ILE A 19 -9.91 24.54 -2.99
C ILE A 19 -10.33 23.35 -3.84
N VAL A 20 -9.41 22.40 -4.02
CA VAL A 20 -9.65 21.17 -4.78
C VAL A 20 -9.82 19.96 -3.87
N GLU A 21 -9.28 19.99 -2.65
CA GLU A 21 -9.45 18.94 -1.66
C GLU A 21 -9.26 19.51 -0.25
N GLN A 22 -10.03 19.01 0.72
CA GLN A 22 -9.89 19.40 2.12
C GLN A 22 -10.33 18.27 3.05
N GLY A 23 -9.66 18.11 4.19
CA GLY A 23 -10.00 17.05 5.14
C GLY A 23 -9.02 16.94 6.30
N PRO A 24 -9.22 15.98 7.21
CA PRO A 24 -8.19 15.53 8.14
C PRO A 24 -6.91 15.15 7.41
N VAL A 25 -5.76 15.39 8.03
CA VAL A 25 -4.46 15.07 7.42
C VAL A 25 -4.37 13.59 7.07
N TRP A 26 -4.80 12.69 7.96
CA TRP A 26 -4.77 11.25 7.70
C TRP A 26 -5.61 10.85 6.48
N GLU A 27 -6.75 11.51 6.24
CA GLU A 27 -7.65 11.15 5.14
C GLU A 27 -7.05 11.57 3.80
N VAL A 28 -6.59 12.83 3.71
CA VAL A 28 -6.00 13.38 2.47
C VAL A 28 -4.66 12.71 2.16
N PHE A 29 -3.86 12.37 3.17
CA PHE A 29 -2.59 11.67 2.95
C PHE A 29 -2.79 10.17 2.64
N GLY A 30 -3.79 9.54 3.26
CA GLY A 30 -4.03 8.09 3.13
C GLY A 30 -4.82 7.71 1.90
N ASN A 31 -5.75 8.57 1.47
CA ASN A 31 -6.60 8.32 0.32
C ASN A 31 -6.89 9.62 -0.46
N PRO A 32 -5.87 10.27 -1.04
CA PRO A 32 -6.07 11.49 -1.82
C PRO A 32 -7.00 11.26 -3.00
N GLN A 33 -8.05 12.07 -3.12
CA GLN A 33 -9.06 11.93 -4.17
C GLN A 33 -8.69 12.74 -5.43
N HIS A 34 -8.13 13.95 -5.25
CA HIS A 34 -7.82 14.85 -6.36
C HIS A 34 -6.45 14.55 -6.98
N GLU A 35 -6.31 14.71 -8.30
CA GLU A 35 -5.05 14.43 -9.03
C GLU A 35 -3.87 15.27 -8.55
N VAL A 36 -4.12 16.54 -8.20
CA VAL A 36 -3.11 17.42 -7.59
C VAL A 36 -2.62 16.87 -6.27
N SER A 37 -3.53 16.43 -5.39
CA SER A 37 -3.17 15.85 -4.10
C SER A 37 -2.36 14.57 -4.29
N LYS A 38 -2.77 13.70 -5.22
CA LYS A 38 -2.01 12.49 -5.59
C LYS A 38 -0.61 12.84 -6.08
N THR A 39 -0.48 13.85 -6.94
CA THR A 39 0.81 14.30 -7.49
C THR A 39 1.71 14.87 -6.39
N LEU A 40 1.16 15.70 -5.50
CA LEU A 40 1.90 16.29 -4.38
C LEU A 40 2.36 15.23 -3.37
N LEU A 41 1.56 14.19 -3.16
CA LEU A 41 1.83 13.11 -2.20
C LEU A 41 2.61 11.94 -2.81
N ALA A 42 2.71 11.82 -4.13
CA ALA A 42 3.40 10.73 -4.82
C ALA A 42 4.84 10.51 -4.32
N PRO A 43 5.66 11.53 -4.02
CA PRO A 43 7.01 11.33 -3.47
C PRO A 43 7.05 10.69 -2.07
N LEU A 44 5.94 10.76 -1.32
CA LEU A 44 5.81 10.09 -0.02
C LEU A 44 5.31 8.65 -0.14
N GLN A 45 4.77 8.28 -1.31
CA GLN A 45 4.34 6.93 -1.60
C GLN A 45 5.55 6.16 -2.14
N HIS A 46 6.02 5.19 -1.38
CA HIS A 46 7.09 4.31 -1.81
C HIS A 46 6.57 3.40 -2.92
N GLY A 47 6.86 3.76 -4.17
CA GLY A 47 6.56 2.94 -5.35
C GLY A 47 7.35 1.64 -5.38
N LEU A 48 7.06 0.80 -6.38
CA LEU A 48 7.84 -0.39 -6.64
C LEU A 48 9.27 -0.01 -7.06
N PRO A 49 10.32 -0.58 -6.45
CA PRO A 49 11.71 -0.38 -6.90
C PRO A 49 11.89 -0.73 -8.37
N GLU A 50 12.68 0.06 -9.10
CA GLU A 50 12.93 -0.15 -10.54
C GLU A 50 13.45 -1.56 -10.84
N GLU A 51 14.29 -2.13 -9.99
CA GLU A 51 14.82 -3.49 -10.15
C GLU A 51 13.72 -4.55 -10.12
N LEU A 52 12.73 -4.40 -9.22
CA LEU A 52 11.57 -5.27 -9.16
C LEU A 52 10.62 -5.02 -10.33
N GLN A 53 10.47 -3.77 -10.75
CA GLN A 53 9.63 -3.40 -11.90
C GLN A 53 10.12 -4.04 -13.19
N ASN A 54 11.44 -4.07 -13.41
CA ASN A 54 12.04 -4.68 -14.58
C ASN A 54 11.95 -6.22 -14.57
N ARG A 55 11.80 -6.83 -13.41
CA ARG A 55 11.68 -8.29 -13.23
C ARG A 55 10.25 -8.80 -13.16
N LEU A 56 9.27 -7.89 -13.01
CA LEU A 56 7.87 -8.25 -12.93
C LEU A 56 7.37 -8.85 -14.24
N GLN A 57 6.71 -9.99 -14.14
CA GLN A 57 6.06 -10.67 -15.25
C GLN A 57 4.57 -10.86 -14.97
N SER A 58 3.74 -10.70 -16.00
CA SER A 58 2.29 -10.89 -15.88
C SER A 58 1.88 -12.35 -15.66
N HIS A 59 2.77 -13.29 -16.00
CA HIS A 59 2.52 -14.73 -15.86
C HIS A 59 3.67 -15.39 -15.09
N PRO A 60 3.39 -16.47 -14.34
CA PRO A 60 4.43 -17.22 -13.65
C PRO A 60 5.32 -17.94 -14.68
N THR A 61 6.59 -17.59 -14.72
CA THR A 61 7.59 -18.20 -15.62
C THR A 61 8.06 -19.56 -15.13
N SER A 62 7.96 -19.82 -13.83
CA SER A 62 8.40 -21.06 -13.17
C SER A 62 7.47 -21.43 -12.03
N SER A 63 7.50 -22.69 -11.61
CA SER A 63 6.76 -23.17 -10.42
C SER A 63 7.25 -22.54 -9.11
N ASP A 64 8.41 -21.89 -9.13
CA ASP A 64 9.01 -21.20 -7.99
C ASP A 64 8.77 -19.67 -8.03
N ALA A 65 8.02 -19.17 -9.02
CA ALA A 65 7.76 -17.74 -9.13
C ALA A 65 6.99 -17.21 -7.90
N ALA A 66 7.48 -16.12 -7.32
CA ALA A 66 6.84 -15.45 -6.20
C ALA A 66 5.85 -14.40 -6.72
N LEU A 67 4.61 -14.45 -6.22
CA LEU A 67 3.60 -13.44 -6.51
C LEU A 67 3.88 -12.17 -5.70
N VAL A 68 3.97 -11.04 -6.38
CA VAL A 68 4.15 -9.73 -5.75
C VAL A 68 2.78 -9.09 -5.50
N LEU A 69 2.52 -8.78 -4.24
CA LEU A 69 1.32 -8.10 -3.76
C LEU A 69 1.70 -6.72 -3.21
N SER A 70 0.91 -5.71 -3.58
CA SER A 70 0.95 -4.39 -2.99
C SER A 70 -0.25 -4.22 -2.07
N LEU A 71 0.01 -3.99 -0.79
CA LEU A 71 -1.02 -3.73 0.22
C LEU A 71 -0.87 -2.29 0.67
N ARG A 72 -1.91 -1.49 0.47
CA ARG A 72 -1.93 -0.09 0.90
C ARG A 72 -2.95 0.11 2.02
N PHE A 73 -2.47 0.81 3.06
CA PHE A 73 -3.21 1.18 4.26
C PHE A 73 -3.57 2.65 4.16
N THR A 74 -4.86 2.95 4.15
CA THR A 74 -5.36 4.33 3.96
C THR A 74 -5.72 5.01 5.28
N GLY A 75 -5.58 4.31 6.40
CA GLY A 75 -5.96 4.81 7.72
C GLY A 75 -7.42 4.59 8.11
N SER A 76 -8.27 4.01 7.26
CA SER A 76 -9.68 3.78 7.63
C SER A 76 -9.86 2.75 8.74
N SER A 77 -8.89 1.85 8.92
CA SER A 77 -8.80 0.99 10.10
C SER A 77 -8.07 1.71 11.23
N HIS A 78 -8.65 1.74 12.42
CA HIS A 78 -8.04 2.30 13.63
C HIS A 78 -6.97 1.39 14.24
N GLU A 79 -6.96 0.11 13.86
CA GLU A 79 -6.03 -0.89 14.39
C GLU A 79 -4.80 -1.04 13.50
N GLU A 80 -3.66 -1.34 14.12
CA GLU A 80 -2.44 -1.69 13.40
C GLU A 80 -2.63 -3.05 12.71
N PRO A 81 -2.13 -3.21 11.47
CA PRO A 81 -2.28 -4.48 10.77
C PRO A 81 -1.46 -5.56 11.47
N ASP A 82 -2.13 -6.63 11.91
CA ASP A 82 -1.45 -7.82 12.41
C ASP A 82 -0.73 -8.53 11.26
N LEU A 83 0.57 -8.24 11.14
CA LEU A 83 1.44 -8.82 10.11
C LEU A 83 1.61 -10.32 10.27
N ALA A 84 1.58 -10.84 11.49
CA ALA A 84 1.71 -12.28 11.74
C ALA A 84 0.47 -13.02 11.23
N ALA A 85 -0.72 -12.50 11.54
CA ALA A 85 -1.98 -13.02 11.03
C ALA A 85 -2.05 -12.90 9.49
N LEU A 86 -1.64 -11.77 8.93
CA LEU A 86 -1.59 -11.56 7.48
C LEU A 86 -0.68 -12.59 6.80
N PHE A 87 0.55 -12.76 7.28
CA PHE A 87 1.49 -13.71 6.69
C PHE A 87 0.99 -15.16 6.81
N GLY A 88 0.37 -15.51 7.95
CA GLY A 88 -0.29 -16.80 8.13
C GLY A 88 -1.46 -17.02 7.17
N ALA A 89 -2.26 -15.98 6.91
CA ALA A 89 -3.45 -16.06 6.07
C ALA A 89 -3.13 -16.15 4.56
N LEU A 90 -2.05 -15.51 4.11
CA LEU A 90 -1.57 -15.62 2.72
C LEU A 90 -1.02 -17.02 2.42
N GLY A 91 -0.45 -17.67 3.43
CA GLY A 91 0.13 -19.01 3.31
C GLY A 91 1.37 -19.07 2.43
N GLY A 92 2.10 -20.18 2.51
CA GLY A 92 3.40 -20.33 1.86
C GLY A 92 4.49 -19.47 2.50
N ARG A 93 5.53 -19.15 1.73
CA ARG A 93 6.65 -18.32 2.17
C ARG A 93 6.40 -16.87 1.75
N VAL A 94 6.04 -16.03 2.73
CA VAL A 94 5.86 -14.59 2.54
C VAL A 94 7.16 -13.86 2.89
N ARG A 95 7.57 -12.92 2.03
CA ARG A 95 8.69 -12.02 2.25
C ARG A 95 8.23 -10.58 2.10
N LEU A 96 8.62 -9.70 3.03
CA LEU A 96 8.48 -8.26 2.86
C LEU A 96 9.63 -7.79 1.96
N LEU A 97 9.29 -7.27 0.77
CA LEU A 97 10.27 -6.71 -0.17
C LEU A 97 10.62 -5.28 0.23
N GLN A 98 9.59 -4.48 0.49
CA GLN A 98 9.72 -3.07 0.87
C GLN A 98 8.41 -2.61 1.51
N GLY A 99 8.49 -1.59 2.35
CA GLY A 99 7.32 -0.87 2.79
C GLY A 99 7.43 -0.44 4.23
N GLY A 100 6.42 0.30 4.65
CA GLY A 100 6.29 0.80 6.00
C GLY A 100 4.86 1.21 6.27
N VAL A 101 4.49 1.16 7.54
CA VAL A 101 3.24 1.70 8.04
C VAL A 101 3.61 2.71 9.12
N GLU A 102 3.14 3.93 8.94
CA GLU A 102 3.31 5.04 9.87
C GLU A 102 1.96 5.46 10.42
N ARG A 103 1.97 6.16 11.56
CA ARG A 103 0.73 6.65 12.17
C ARG A 103 0.58 8.14 11.97
N ILE A 104 -0.60 8.54 11.48
CA ILE A 104 -1.03 9.94 11.44
C ILE A 104 -2.32 10.05 12.25
N GLN A 105 -2.31 10.84 13.32
CA GLN A 105 -3.50 11.05 14.17
C GLN A 105 -4.13 9.73 14.68
N GLY A 106 -3.30 8.72 14.94
CA GLY A 106 -3.75 7.41 15.38
C GLY A 106 -4.15 6.44 14.27
N HIS A 107 -4.22 6.88 13.01
CA HIS A 107 -4.57 6.07 11.85
C HIS A 107 -3.32 5.47 11.19
N ALA A 108 -3.36 4.19 10.84
CA ALA A 108 -2.25 3.48 10.20
C ALA A 108 -2.25 3.70 8.68
N LEU A 109 -1.22 4.39 8.18
CA LEU A 109 -1.06 4.73 6.77
C LEU A 109 0.24 4.18 6.21
N GLY A 110 0.21 3.66 4.99
CA GLY A 110 1.42 3.24 4.31
C GLY A 110 1.19 2.20 3.25
N GLN A 111 2.26 1.52 2.87
CA GLN A 111 2.25 0.50 1.84
C GLN A 111 3.25 -0.59 2.18
N LEU A 112 2.87 -1.84 1.95
CA LEU A 112 3.71 -3.03 2.06
C LEU A 112 3.72 -3.76 0.72
N LEU A 113 4.92 -4.02 0.21
CA LEU A 113 5.18 -4.85 -0.96
C LEU A 113 5.64 -6.22 -0.47
N LEU A 114 4.82 -7.23 -0.73
CA LEU A 114 5.04 -8.60 -0.27
C LEU A 114 5.29 -9.51 -1.48
N ALA A 115 6.23 -10.44 -1.35
CA ALA A 115 6.40 -11.57 -2.25
C ALA A 115 5.89 -12.85 -1.58
N VAL A 116 4.96 -13.53 -2.21
CA VAL A 116 4.36 -14.79 -1.73
C VAL A 116 4.76 -15.92 -2.65
N GLN A 117 5.46 -16.91 -2.12
CA GLN A 117 5.96 -18.06 -2.87
C GLN A 117 5.39 -19.36 -2.30
N GLY A 118 5.03 -20.32 -3.16
CA GLY A 118 4.55 -21.64 -2.73
C GLY A 118 3.23 -21.63 -1.98
N SER A 119 2.40 -20.59 -2.14
CA SER A 119 1.03 -20.60 -1.63
C SER A 119 0.17 -21.52 -2.49
N SER A 120 -0.71 -22.31 -1.85
CA SER A 120 -1.71 -23.12 -2.54
C SER A 120 -2.87 -22.28 -3.09
N LEU A 121 -2.88 -20.98 -2.82
CA LEU A 121 -3.91 -20.04 -3.22
C LEU A 121 -3.53 -19.33 -4.51
N GLY A 122 -4.51 -19.16 -5.40
CA GLY A 122 -4.32 -18.36 -6.61
C GLY A 122 -4.23 -16.85 -6.31
N ALA A 123 -3.73 -16.06 -7.27
CA ALA A 123 -3.57 -14.61 -7.13
C ALA A 123 -4.87 -13.89 -6.72
N ALA A 124 -6.02 -14.28 -7.29
CA ALA A 124 -7.31 -13.70 -6.94
C ALA A 124 -7.72 -13.97 -5.47
N GLN A 125 -7.45 -15.18 -4.98
CA GLN A 125 -7.74 -15.57 -3.60
C GLN A 125 -6.81 -14.89 -2.61
N LEU A 126 -5.51 -14.77 -2.95
CA LEU A 126 -4.54 -14.01 -2.15
C LEU A 126 -4.95 -12.55 -2.03
N ARG A 127 -5.35 -11.92 -3.14
CA ARG A 127 -5.88 -10.54 -3.14
C ARG A 127 -7.09 -10.42 -2.23
N GLN A 128 -8.05 -11.34 -2.34
CA GLN A 128 -9.27 -11.32 -1.53
C GLN A 128 -8.96 -11.49 -0.04
N ARG A 129 -8.04 -12.39 0.34
CA ARG A 129 -7.63 -12.57 1.73
C ARG A 129 -6.92 -11.33 2.27
N ALA A 130 -5.91 -10.84 1.56
CA ALA A 130 -5.18 -9.63 1.94
C ALA A 130 -6.11 -8.42 2.16
N GLY A 131 -7.23 -8.35 1.43
CA GLY A 131 -8.25 -7.31 1.58
C GLY A 131 -8.93 -7.25 2.96
N GLN A 132 -8.76 -8.27 3.81
CA GLN A 132 -9.20 -8.22 5.22
C GLN A 132 -8.30 -7.32 6.08
N TRP A 133 -7.04 -7.12 5.69
CA TRP A 133 -6.07 -6.33 6.44
C TRP A 133 -5.78 -4.97 5.82
N ALA A 134 -5.79 -4.87 4.49
CA ALA A 134 -5.49 -3.65 3.76
C ALA A 134 -6.68 -3.20 2.90
N GLN A 135 -6.92 -1.89 2.84
CA GLN A 135 -8.06 -1.32 2.12
C GLN A 135 -7.89 -1.40 0.60
N GLN A 136 -6.64 -1.32 0.13
CA GLN A 136 -6.31 -1.43 -1.29
C GLN A 136 -5.28 -2.53 -1.45
N VAL A 137 -5.63 -3.56 -2.23
CA VAL A 137 -4.73 -4.68 -2.52
C VAL A 137 -4.64 -4.87 -4.02
N GLU A 138 -3.41 -4.80 -4.53
CA GLU A 138 -3.09 -4.96 -5.94
C GLU A 138 -2.13 -6.12 -6.14
N VAL A 139 -2.38 -6.90 -7.18
CA VAL A 139 -1.46 -7.94 -7.64
C VAL A 139 -0.59 -7.32 -8.71
N LEU A 140 0.70 -7.13 -8.42
CA LEU A 140 1.61 -6.48 -9.35
C LEU A 140 2.14 -7.45 -10.42
N GLY A 141 2.23 -8.74 -10.10
CA GLY A 141 2.67 -9.79 -11.02
C GLY A 141 3.55 -10.82 -10.31
N TYR A 142 4.43 -11.47 -11.05
CA TYR A 142 5.30 -12.53 -10.58
C TYR A 142 6.78 -12.14 -10.75
N VAL A 143 7.62 -12.52 -9.79
CA VAL A 143 9.08 -12.38 -9.86
C VAL A 143 9.73 -13.72 -9.55
N VAL A 144 10.80 -14.04 -10.29
CA VAL A 144 11.66 -15.21 -10.08
C VAL A 144 12.99 -14.72 -9.53
#